data_AF-A0A845D3G1-F1
#
_entry.id   AF-A0A845D3G1-F1
#
_cell.length_a   1.000
_cell.length_b   1.000
_cell.length_c   1.000
_cell.angle_alpha   90.00
_cell.angle_beta   90.00
_cell.angle_gamma   90.00
#
_symmetry.space_group_name_H-M   'P 1'
#
loop_
_entity.id
_entity.type
_entity.pdbx_description
1 polymer ?
#
loop_
_entity_poly.entity_id
_entity_poly.type
_entity_poly.pdbx_seq_one_letter_code
_entity_poly.pdbx_strand_id
1 'polypeptide(L)'
;MHLACPECGAPVEVTPSFANCPACNANVASHYTPAEMTRTIYHRALEHYSMGNEVAALEGIDQGISLLEAPELHLLAALIYRKRGEFKEMREHVAAIPADDILRSEGEWLLRSHQEQLQLGRREEARRRGRAKGTQLAVGKASRQFSTEYYPAPLDKKQVATKAVAKIGRNRLPWAIPIAIVLLAAIFFSRGSGDSILTALQQLRTIPDRLTSIYASFTSDDSAAVPSTDEESATGSQVSTGAQINTAAVEEAPTPVQASAAPPTPETLPTAAPTQSVPTPAPTESPSPDVAATIIAAARVQSFDLTTFLYEQDRADLAALGIQATWAPDAPPGELILQGTVAMTSVQTELLELAAAIEGVTSIDSSELEVDLPETYTVQAGENLRHIALRLYGDQDRWTEIYEANRDLVGDDPNNVWVGLSLTIPQEEIPQEEQLQQ
;
A
#
# COMPACT_ATOMS: atom_id res chain seq x y z
N MET A 1 11.59 -14.50 -11.79
CA MET A 1 10.35 -13.84 -11.31
C MET A 1 9.13 -14.45 -11.98
N HIS A 2 8.06 -14.72 -11.24
CA HIS A 2 6.85 -15.26 -11.87
C HIS A 2 5.98 -14.10 -12.42
N LEU A 3 5.70 -14.11 -13.72
CA LEU A 3 4.71 -13.26 -14.39
C LEU A 3 3.61 -14.15 -14.97
N ALA A 4 2.45 -13.58 -15.28
CA ALA A 4 1.49 -14.25 -16.15
C ALA A 4 1.85 -13.94 -17.61
N CYS A 5 1.87 -14.94 -18.48
CA CYS A 5 2.02 -14.69 -19.91
C CYS A 5 0.77 -13.96 -20.43
N PRO A 6 0.90 -12.83 -21.15
CA PRO A 6 -0.25 -12.10 -21.67
C PRO A 6 -1.00 -12.88 -22.79
N GLU A 7 -0.32 -13.77 -23.50
CA GLU A 7 -0.95 -14.54 -24.59
C GLU A 7 -1.73 -15.77 -24.10
N CYS A 8 -1.20 -16.50 -23.12
CA CYS A 8 -1.79 -17.78 -22.69
C CYS A 8 -2.20 -17.84 -21.21
N GLY A 9 -1.92 -16.79 -20.43
CA GLY A 9 -2.23 -16.73 -18.99
C GLY A 9 -1.41 -17.65 -18.10
N ALA A 10 -0.49 -18.45 -18.65
CA ALA A 10 0.33 -19.36 -17.87
C ALA A 10 1.30 -18.60 -16.96
N PRO A 11 1.58 -19.10 -15.73
CA PRO A 11 2.65 -18.56 -14.91
C PRO A 11 4.00 -18.85 -15.60
N VAL A 12 4.77 -17.80 -15.85
CA VAL A 12 6.08 -17.85 -16.49
C VAL A 12 7.12 -17.32 -15.52
N GLU A 13 8.22 -18.04 -15.35
CA GLU A 13 9.38 -17.50 -14.68
C GLU A 13 10.26 -16.73 -15.68
N VAL A 14 10.23 -15.41 -15.62
CA VAL A 14 11.11 -14.54 -16.40
C VAL A 14 12.41 -14.32 -15.63
N THR A 15 13.53 -14.57 -16.29
CA THR A 15 14.88 -14.27 -15.80
C THR A 15 15.61 -13.38 -16.82
N PRO A 16 16.69 -12.68 -16.43
CA PRO A 16 17.44 -11.86 -17.37
C PRO A 16 17.94 -12.63 -18.60
N SER A 17 18.15 -13.94 -18.45
CA SER A 17 18.63 -14.84 -19.51
C SER A 17 17.51 -15.54 -20.28
N PHE A 18 16.29 -15.57 -19.74
CA PHE A 18 15.17 -16.32 -20.29
C PHE A 18 13.85 -15.56 -20.11
N ALA A 19 13.36 -14.99 -21.21
CA ALA A 19 12.16 -14.15 -21.25
C ALA A 19 10.94 -14.82 -21.92
N ASN A 20 11.08 -16.06 -22.40
CA ASN A 20 10.02 -16.71 -23.18
C ASN A 20 9.10 -17.56 -22.29
N CYS A 21 7.82 -17.58 -22.62
CA CYS A 21 6.85 -18.45 -21.95
C CYS A 21 7.11 -19.92 -22.30
N PRO A 22 7.22 -20.85 -21.33
CA PRO A 22 7.39 -22.27 -21.63
C PRO A 22 6.15 -22.91 -22.28
N ALA A 23 4.96 -22.31 -22.14
CA ALA A 23 3.71 -22.86 -22.67
C ALA A 23 3.43 -22.45 -24.12
N CYS A 24 3.57 -21.16 -24.46
CA CYS A 24 3.31 -20.65 -25.81
C CYS A 24 4.56 -20.13 -26.55
N ASN A 25 5.73 -20.15 -25.92
CA ASN A 25 7.00 -19.64 -26.45
C ASN A 25 6.99 -18.13 -26.79
N ALA A 26 5.98 -17.37 -26.36
CA ALA A 26 5.93 -15.92 -26.53
C ALA A 26 6.99 -15.23 -25.69
N ASN A 27 7.61 -14.17 -26.22
CA ASN A 27 8.56 -13.35 -25.46
C ASN A 27 7.80 -12.44 -24.49
N VAL A 28 7.65 -12.90 -23.25
CA VAL A 28 6.88 -12.22 -22.22
C VAL A 28 7.41 -10.81 -21.99
N ALA A 29 8.73 -10.62 -21.94
CA ALA A 29 9.33 -9.30 -21.72
C ALA A 29 8.99 -8.28 -22.81
N SER A 30 8.81 -8.73 -24.06
CA SER A 30 8.46 -7.84 -25.17
C SER A 30 7.03 -7.28 -25.12
N HIS A 31 6.15 -7.91 -24.34
CA HIS A 31 4.75 -7.48 -24.21
C HIS A 31 4.51 -6.44 -23.11
N TYR A 32 5.52 -6.14 -22.28
CA TYR A 32 5.40 -5.15 -21.21
C TYR A 32 6.26 -3.94 -21.51
N THR A 33 5.69 -2.75 -21.32
CA THR A 33 6.51 -1.54 -21.19
C THR A 33 7.32 -1.58 -19.88
N PRO A 34 8.47 -0.89 -19.80
CA PRO A 34 9.22 -0.80 -18.55
C PRO A 34 8.37 -0.34 -17.35
N ALA A 35 7.47 0.63 -17.57
CA ALA A 35 6.58 1.13 -16.53
C ALA A 35 5.56 0.07 -16.05
N GLU A 36 4.94 -0.68 -16.97
CA GLU A 36 4.01 -1.76 -16.62
C GLU A 36 4.72 -2.91 -15.90
N MET A 37 5.94 -3.24 -16.31
CA MET A 37 6.74 -4.27 -15.66
C MET A 37 7.11 -3.85 -14.23
N THR A 38 7.60 -2.62 -14.03
CA THR A 38 7.86 -2.06 -12.69
C THR A 38 6.61 -2.11 -11.81
N ARG A 39 5.46 -1.66 -12.33
CA ARG A 39 4.18 -1.68 -11.60
C ARG A 39 3.77 -3.09 -11.18
N THR A 40 3.92 -4.06 -12.08
CA THR A 40 3.57 -5.46 -11.82
C THR A 40 4.46 -6.06 -10.72
N ILE A 41 5.78 -5.81 -10.80
CA ILE A 41 6.75 -6.27 -9.80
C ILE A 41 6.45 -5.63 -8.45
N TYR A 42 6.20 -4.32 -8.43
CA TYR A 42 5.89 -3.55 -7.24
C TYR A 42 4.65 -4.10 -6.51
N HIS A 43 3.53 -4.29 -7.21
CA HIS A 43 2.30 -4.81 -6.61
C HIS A 43 2.47 -6.23 -6.06
N ARG A 44 3.20 -7.09 -6.78
CA ARG A 44 3.46 -8.47 -6.32
C ARG A 44 4.36 -8.49 -5.07
N ALA A 45 5.37 -7.63 -5.03
CA ALA A 45 6.23 -7.50 -3.85
C ALA A 45 5.41 -7.04 -2.63
N LEU A 46 4.50 -6.08 -2.81
CA LEU A 46 3.56 -5.65 -1.77
C LEU A 46 2.61 -6.77 -1.33
N GLU A 47 2.13 -7.60 -2.24
CA GLU A 47 1.31 -8.75 -1.91
C GLU A 47 2.08 -9.72 -0.99
N HIS A 48 3.29 -10.12 -1.38
CA HIS A 48 4.15 -10.96 -0.54
C HIS A 48 4.47 -10.33 0.81
N TYR A 49 4.75 -9.02 0.82
CA TYR A 49 5.02 -8.29 2.05
C TYR A 49 3.79 -8.21 2.97
N SER A 50 2.59 -8.00 2.42
CA SER A 50 1.35 -7.98 3.20
C SER A 50 0.99 -9.35 3.77
N MET A 51 1.39 -10.44 3.11
CA MET A 51 1.33 -11.81 3.63
C MET A 51 2.39 -12.10 4.71
N GLY A 52 3.24 -11.12 5.06
CA GLY A 52 4.34 -11.29 6.02
C GLY A 52 5.55 -12.05 5.44
N ASN A 53 5.55 -12.35 4.14
CA ASN A 53 6.65 -13.03 3.47
C ASN A 53 7.65 -12.01 2.91
N GLU A 54 8.36 -11.35 3.83
CA GLU A 54 9.30 -10.26 3.50
C GLU A 54 10.48 -10.75 2.63
N VAL A 55 10.89 -12.01 2.79
CA VAL A 55 11.98 -12.61 2.01
C VAL A 55 11.57 -12.77 0.54
N ALA A 56 10.38 -13.31 0.28
CA ALA A 56 9.88 -13.45 -1.09
C ALA A 56 9.62 -12.09 -1.75
N ALA A 57 9.18 -11.08 -0.97
CA ALA A 57 9.02 -9.73 -1.46
C ALA A 57 10.36 -9.14 -1.94
N LEU A 58 11.41 -9.23 -1.12
CA LEU A 58 12.74 -8.73 -1.46
C LEU A 58 13.38 -9.51 -2.62
N GLU A 59 13.24 -10.84 -2.64
CA GLU A 59 13.73 -11.66 -3.76
C GLU A 59 13.06 -11.26 -5.08
N GLY A 60 11.74 -11.01 -5.07
CA GLY A 60 11.02 -10.49 -6.23
C GLY A 60 11.51 -9.11 -6.68
N ILE A 61 11.82 -8.23 -5.71
CA ILE A 61 12.36 -6.89 -5.99
C ILE A 61 13.77 -6.97 -6.57
N ASP A 62 14.67 -7.77 -5.99
CA ASP A 62 16.06 -7.91 -6.45
C ASP A 62 16.12 -8.49 -7.87
N GLN A 63 15.25 -9.47 -8.17
CA GLN A 63 15.07 -9.97 -9.53
C GLN A 63 14.55 -8.89 -10.48
N GLY A 64 13.62 -8.06 -10.03
CA GLY A 64 13.08 -6.94 -10.79
C GLY A 64 14.12 -5.86 -11.09
N ILE A 65 14.91 -5.45 -10.08
CA ILE A 65 16.01 -4.48 -10.22
C ILE A 65 17.05 -4.98 -11.23
N SER A 66 17.33 -6.29 -11.23
CA SER A 66 18.25 -6.90 -12.20
C SER A 66 17.77 -6.85 -13.65
N LEU A 67 16.47 -6.65 -13.87
CA LEU A 67 15.86 -6.51 -15.21
C LEU A 67 15.69 -5.05 -15.60
N LEU A 68 15.27 -4.22 -14.66
CA LEU A 68 14.93 -2.81 -14.83
C LEU A 68 15.42 -2.05 -13.60
N GLU A 69 16.38 -1.14 -13.79
CA GLU A 69 16.82 -0.23 -12.74
C GLU A 69 15.74 0.85 -12.48
N ALA A 70 14.72 0.49 -11.70
CA ALA A 70 13.58 1.34 -11.39
C ALA A 70 13.69 1.93 -9.96
N PRO A 71 13.67 3.27 -9.80
CA PRO A 71 13.75 3.94 -8.49
C PRO A 71 12.68 3.51 -7.48
N GLU A 72 11.47 3.20 -7.93
CA GLU A 72 10.35 2.74 -7.10
C GLU A 72 10.67 1.43 -6.37
N LEU A 73 11.36 0.52 -7.07
CA LEU A 73 11.75 -0.79 -6.53
C LEU A 73 12.84 -0.62 -5.47
N HIS A 74 13.80 0.29 -5.68
CA HIS A 74 14.80 0.63 -4.68
C HIS A 74 14.19 1.25 -3.43
N LEU A 75 13.23 2.17 -3.57
CA LEU A 75 12.57 2.78 -2.41
C LEU A 75 11.77 1.74 -1.62
N LEU A 76 11.04 0.85 -2.30
CA LEU A 76 10.31 -0.24 -1.65
C LEU A 76 11.25 -1.19 -0.89
N ALA A 77 12.35 -1.62 -1.51
CA ALA A 77 13.37 -2.43 -0.84
C ALA A 77 13.91 -1.73 0.41
N ALA A 78 14.25 -0.43 0.31
CA ALA A 78 14.75 0.35 1.42
C ALA A 78 13.77 0.39 2.60
N LEU A 79 12.46 0.54 2.33
CA LEU A 79 11.42 0.51 3.36
C LEU A 79 11.32 -0.86 4.06
N ILE A 80 11.39 -1.95 3.30
CA ILE A 80 11.35 -3.30 3.87
C ILE A 80 12.60 -3.56 4.72
N TYR A 81 13.79 -3.21 4.24
CA TYR A 81 15.04 -3.35 4.99
C TYR A 81 15.06 -2.50 6.27
N ARG A 82 14.49 -1.28 6.24
CA ARG A 82 14.31 -0.45 7.44
C ARG A 82 13.51 -1.17 8.51
N LYS A 83 12.40 -1.80 8.14
CA LYS A 83 11.54 -2.55 9.08
C LYS A 83 12.26 -3.76 9.67
N ARG A 84 13.09 -4.44 8.87
CA ARG A 84 13.94 -5.55 9.33
C ARG A 84 15.10 -5.11 10.24
N GLY A 85 15.41 -3.83 10.31
CA GLY A 85 16.58 -3.30 11.02
C GLY A 85 17.90 -3.48 10.25
N GLU A 86 17.82 -3.83 8.97
CA GLU A 86 18.94 -4.03 8.05
C GLU A 86 19.30 -2.70 7.38
N PHE A 87 19.86 -1.79 8.19
CA PHE A 87 20.08 -0.41 7.77
C PHE A 87 21.20 -0.26 6.74
N LYS A 88 22.09 -1.25 6.56
CA LYS A 88 23.16 -1.18 5.56
C LYS A 88 22.56 -1.30 4.17
N GLU A 89 21.74 -2.31 3.99
CA GLU A 89 21.00 -2.65 2.78
C GLU A 89 20.04 -1.50 2.44
N MET A 90 19.30 -0.98 3.43
CA MET A 90 18.48 0.24 3.27
C MET A 90 19.26 1.41 2.65
N ARG A 91 20.48 1.69 3.15
CA ARG A 91 21.30 2.80 2.63
C ARG A 91 21.79 2.55 1.20
N GLU A 92 22.09 1.30 0.88
CA GLU A 92 22.54 0.88 -0.45
C GLU A 92 21.44 1.11 -1.49
N HIS A 93 20.20 0.70 -1.20
CA HIS A 93 19.07 0.96 -2.09
C HIS A 93 18.74 2.46 -2.22
N VAL A 94 18.78 3.23 -1.13
CA VAL A 94 18.60 4.70 -1.23
C VAL A 94 19.70 5.32 -2.09
N ALA A 95 20.95 4.87 -1.97
CA ALA A 95 22.05 5.39 -2.76
C ALA A 95 21.89 5.09 -4.27
N ALA A 96 21.25 3.97 -4.61
CA ALA A 96 20.97 3.58 -5.99
C ALA A 96 19.88 4.42 -6.67
N ILE A 97 19.03 5.12 -5.90
CA ILE A 97 18.04 6.05 -6.46
C ILE A 97 18.75 7.27 -7.07
N PRO A 98 18.52 7.61 -8.36
CA PRO A 98 19.13 8.77 -9.02
C PRO A 98 18.88 10.08 -8.27
N ALA A 99 19.83 11.00 -8.32
CA ALA A 99 19.74 12.26 -7.55
C ALA A 99 18.68 13.23 -8.09
N ASP A 100 18.36 13.12 -9.37
CA ASP A 100 17.37 13.89 -10.12
C ASP A 100 15.95 13.32 -10.03
N ASP A 101 15.78 12.12 -9.48
CA ASP A 101 14.49 11.47 -9.35
C ASP A 101 13.65 12.08 -8.20
N ILE A 102 12.33 12.12 -8.39
CA ILE A 102 11.38 12.66 -7.40
C ILE A 102 11.45 11.84 -6.09
N LEU A 103 11.65 10.53 -6.19
CA LEU A 103 11.73 9.60 -5.05
C LEU A 103 13.03 9.72 -4.27
N ARG A 104 14.02 10.47 -4.78
CA ARG A 104 15.25 10.73 -4.05
C ARG A 104 15.00 11.41 -2.72
N SER A 105 14.06 12.36 -2.69
CA SER A 105 13.71 13.13 -1.50
C SER A 105 13.20 12.25 -0.36
N GLU A 106 12.38 11.24 -0.68
CA GLU A 106 11.88 10.21 0.24
C GLU A 106 13.03 9.32 0.76
N GLY A 107 13.91 8.88 -0.14
CA GLY A 107 15.10 8.13 0.23
C GLY A 107 16.01 8.88 1.20
N GLU A 108 16.26 10.17 0.96
CA GLU A 108 17.06 11.00 1.86
C GLU A 108 16.37 11.25 3.20
N TRP A 109 15.04 11.39 3.20
CA TRP A 109 14.28 11.47 4.44
C TRP A 109 14.43 10.20 5.27
N LEU A 110 14.39 9.01 4.65
CA LEU A 110 14.65 7.72 5.34
C LEU A 110 16.02 7.71 6.01
N LEU A 111 17.06 8.24 5.36
CA LEU A 111 18.40 8.35 5.93
C LEU A 111 18.44 9.30 7.14
N ARG A 112 17.84 10.48 7.02
CA ARG A 112 17.82 11.49 8.10
C ARG A 112 17.05 10.99 9.31
N SER A 113 15.86 10.41 9.10
CA SER A 113 15.03 9.84 10.17
C SER A 113 15.79 8.76 10.96
N HIS A 114 16.51 7.86 10.28
CA HIS A 114 17.33 6.85 10.95
C HIS A 114 18.47 7.46 11.78
N GLN A 115 19.18 8.46 11.23
CA GLN A 115 20.25 9.14 11.96
C GLN A 115 19.72 9.82 13.22
N GLU A 116 18.57 10.46 13.14
CA GLU A 116 17.94 11.13 14.27
C GLU A 116 17.57 10.14 15.39
N GLN A 117 16.95 9.01 15.04
CA GLN A 117 16.63 7.96 16.01
C GLN A 117 17.89 7.46 16.76
N LEU A 118 19.02 7.32 16.07
CA LEU A 118 20.29 6.96 16.70
C LEU A 118 20.81 8.06 17.63
N GLN A 119 20.63 9.35 17.28
CA GLN A 119 21.00 10.46 18.15
C GLN A 119 20.16 10.45 19.44
N LEU A 120 18.85 10.25 19.31
CA LEU A 120 17.92 10.20 20.45
C LEU A 120 18.29 9.06 21.39
N GLY A 121 18.54 7.85 20.86
CA GLY A 121 19.01 6.71 21.66
C GLY A 121 20.30 7.01 22.43
N ARG A 122 21.29 7.64 21.78
CA ARG A 122 22.54 8.05 22.45
C ARG A 122 22.31 9.10 23.55
N ARG A 123 21.42 10.07 23.32
CA ARG A 123 21.07 11.11 24.30
C ARG A 123 20.34 10.52 25.50
N GLU A 124 19.44 9.56 25.28
CA GLU A 124 18.77 8.83 26.36
C GLU A 124 19.75 8.00 27.19
N GLU A 125 20.66 7.27 26.54
CA GLU A 125 21.70 6.53 27.25
C GLU A 125 22.60 7.44 28.08
N ALA A 126 23.00 8.58 27.54
CA ALA A 126 23.78 9.58 28.27
C ALA A 126 23.02 10.11 29.50
N ARG A 127 21.72 10.40 29.36
CA ARG A 127 20.85 10.76 30.50
C ARG A 127 20.75 9.65 31.53
N ARG A 128 20.57 8.39 31.11
CA ARG A 128 20.51 7.23 32.02
C ARG A 128 21.83 7.04 32.77
N ARG A 129 22.98 7.16 32.10
CA ARG A 129 24.32 7.09 32.71
C ARG A 129 24.56 8.26 33.67
N GLY A 130 24.12 9.47 33.33
CA GLY A 130 24.18 10.64 34.21
C GLY A 130 23.33 10.47 35.47
N ARG A 131 22.11 9.95 35.33
CA ARG A 131 21.22 9.61 36.46
C ARG A 131 21.81 8.52 37.35
N ALA A 132 22.43 7.49 36.76
CA ALA A 132 23.06 6.40 37.51
C ALA A 132 24.33 6.81 38.27
N LYS A 133 25.06 7.84 37.80
CA LYS A 133 26.26 8.37 38.46
C LYS A 133 25.98 9.37 39.59
N GLY A 134 24.71 9.66 39.91
CA GLY A 134 24.34 10.48 41.06
C GLY A 134 24.81 11.94 40.98
N THR A 135 25.23 12.43 39.81
CA THR A 135 25.51 13.86 39.62
C THR A 135 24.17 14.59 39.43
N GLN A 136 23.58 15.05 40.52
CA GLN A 136 22.65 16.19 40.48
C GLN A 136 23.46 17.41 40.01
N LEU A 137 23.71 17.52 38.70
CA LEU A 137 24.02 18.80 38.12
C LEU A 137 22.75 19.62 38.22
N ALA A 138 22.75 20.56 39.16
CA ALA A 138 21.71 21.56 39.33
C ALA A 138 21.48 22.24 37.98
N VAL A 139 20.40 21.85 37.31
CA VAL A 139 19.92 22.53 36.10
C VAL A 139 19.39 23.87 36.57
N GLY A 140 20.28 24.87 36.60
CA GLY A 140 19.89 26.26 36.72
C GLY A 140 18.87 26.58 35.64
N LYS A 141 17.83 27.32 36.04
CA LYS A 141 16.76 27.83 35.19
C LYS A 141 17.38 28.62 34.03
N ALA A 142 17.58 27.96 32.91
CA ALA A 142 17.83 28.58 31.62
C ALA A 142 16.76 28.01 30.68
N SER A 143 15.64 28.73 30.64
CA SER A 143 14.75 28.71 29.49
C SER A 143 15.59 29.05 28.25
N ARG A 144 15.87 28.05 27.43
CA ARG A 144 16.18 28.25 26.02
C ARG A 144 15.34 27.26 25.23
N GLN A 145 14.42 27.85 24.48
CA GLN A 145 13.80 27.30 23.29
C GLN A 145 14.86 26.54 22.49
N PHE A 146 14.58 25.29 22.11
CA PHE A 146 14.97 24.72 20.82
C PHE A 146 14.26 23.38 20.65
N SER A 147 13.64 23.23 19.49
CA SER A 147 12.87 22.10 18.98
C SER A 147 13.59 20.75 19.07
N THR A 148 12.80 19.70 19.33
CA THR A 148 12.98 18.28 18.93
C THR A 148 11.58 17.66 19.08
N GLU A 149 10.82 17.38 18.03
CA GLU A 149 11.03 16.27 17.09
C GLU A 149 11.06 14.91 17.82
N TYR A 150 10.00 14.15 17.56
CA TYR A 150 10.02 12.75 17.16
C TYR A 150 10.48 11.67 18.18
N TYR A 151 9.53 10.77 18.44
CA TYR A 151 9.57 9.45 19.10
C TYR A 151 9.68 9.36 20.63
N PRO A 152 8.66 8.80 21.31
CA PRO A 152 8.86 8.00 22.51
C PRO A 152 9.04 6.51 22.17
N ALA A 153 10.07 5.89 22.74
CA ALA A 153 10.19 4.44 22.91
C ALA A 153 9.65 4.01 24.29
N PRO A 154 9.58 2.72 24.68
CA PRO A 154 9.44 1.45 23.94
C PRO A 154 8.19 0.65 24.39
N LEU A 155 7.99 -0.53 23.78
CA LEU A 155 6.96 -1.53 24.09
C LEU A 155 6.74 -1.82 25.59
N ASP A 156 5.46 -2.07 25.88
CA ASP A 156 4.81 -2.34 27.16
C ASP A 156 5.51 -3.40 28.03
N LYS A 157 5.57 -3.12 29.34
CA LYS A 157 5.90 -4.10 30.37
C LYS A 157 4.62 -4.44 31.13
N LYS A 158 3.87 -5.41 30.61
CA LYS A 158 2.97 -6.21 31.44
C LYS A 158 3.13 -7.68 31.12
N GLN A 159 3.06 -8.44 32.22
CA GLN A 159 3.13 -9.90 32.33
C GLN A 159 4.56 -10.47 32.31
N VAL A 160 5.16 -10.59 33.50
CA VAL A 160 5.31 -11.87 34.20
C VAL A 160 5.72 -11.56 35.64
N ALA A 161 4.82 -11.81 36.59
CA ALA A 161 5.20 -11.95 37.99
C ALA A 161 5.93 -13.30 38.14
N THR A 162 7.26 -13.30 38.10
CA THR A 162 8.05 -14.43 38.62
C THR A 162 9.04 -13.91 39.63
N LYS A 163 8.82 -14.38 40.87
CA LYS A 163 9.67 -14.36 42.07
C LYS A 163 11.08 -13.79 41.90
N ALA A 164 11.41 -12.84 42.77
CA ALA A 164 12.76 -12.36 43.00
C ALA A 164 13.71 -13.53 43.24
N VAL A 165 14.58 -13.82 42.26
CA VAL A 165 15.77 -14.64 42.47
C VAL A 165 16.89 -13.69 42.84
N ALA A 166 17.37 -13.83 44.07
CA ALA A 166 18.53 -13.13 44.58
C ALA A 166 19.73 -13.32 43.63
N LYS A 167 20.23 -12.21 43.08
CA LYS A 167 21.42 -12.20 42.23
C LYS A 167 22.64 -12.41 43.12
N ILE A 168 22.99 -13.68 43.33
CA ILE A 168 24.24 -14.10 43.96
C ILE A 168 25.41 -13.51 43.17
N GLY A 169 26.27 -12.79 43.87
CA GLY A 169 27.40 -12.07 43.32
C GLY A 169 28.36 -13.01 42.56
N ARG A 170 28.55 -12.70 41.28
CA ARG A 170 29.59 -13.30 40.44
C ARG A 170 30.95 -12.78 40.89
N ASN A 171 31.49 -13.35 41.96
CA ASN A 171 32.90 -13.20 42.31
C ASN A 171 33.36 -14.21 43.38
N ARG A 172 33.34 -15.51 43.08
CA ARG A 172 34.31 -16.50 43.61
C ARG A 172 34.35 -17.68 42.64
N LEU A 173 35.56 -18.05 42.21
CA LEU A 173 36.04 -19.39 41.80
C LEU A 173 37.04 -19.33 40.61
N PRO A 174 38.23 -18.69 40.77
CA PRO A 174 39.35 -18.89 39.85
C PRO A 174 40.05 -20.26 40.01
N TRP A 175 39.65 -21.07 41.00
CA TRP A 175 40.32 -22.34 41.38
C TRP A 175 39.53 -23.61 41.02
N ALA A 176 38.28 -23.52 40.54
CA ALA A 176 37.50 -24.70 40.15
C ALA A 176 37.92 -25.30 38.80
N ILE A 177 38.43 -24.47 37.89
CA ILE A 177 38.89 -24.91 36.56
C ILE A 177 40.09 -25.86 36.66
N PRO A 178 41.16 -25.59 37.43
CA PRO A 178 42.26 -26.54 37.56
C PRO A 178 41.86 -27.83 38.29
N ILE A 179 40.93 -27.77 39.26
CA ILE A 179 40.46 -28.97 39.98
C ILE A 179 39.61 -29.87 39.07
N ALA A 180 38.77 -29.28 38.22
CA ALA A 180 37.98 -30.02 37.24
C ALA A 180 38.87 -30.71 36.18
N ILE A 181 39.96 -30.07 35.75
CA ILE A 181 40.93 -30.66 34.82
C ILE A 181 41.69 -31.83 35.48
N VAL A 182 42.09 -31.69 36.75
CA VAL A 182 42.75 -32.77 37.48
C VAL A 182 41.80 -33.94 37.75
N LEU A 183 40.53 -33.67 38.06
CA LEU A 183 39.52 -34.72 38.22
C LEU A 183 39.20 -35.43 36.90
N LEU A 184 39.11 -34.70 35.78
CA LEU A 184 38.94 -35.32 34.46
C LEU A 184 40.16 -36.16 34.06
N ALA A 185 41.38 -35.69 34.33
CA ALA A 185 42.60 -36.45 34.11
C ALA A 185 42.65 -37.72 34.98
N ALA A 186 42.22 -37.65 36.25
CA ALA A 186 42.13 -38.80 37.14
C ALA A 186 41.03 -39.81 36.72
N ILE A 187 39.89 -39.33 36.21
CA ILE A 187 38.84 -40.19 35.65
C ILE A 187 39.32 -40.87 34.36
N PHE A 188 40.10 -40.15 33.54
CA PHE A 188 40.70 -40.68 32.32
C PHE A 188 41.78 -41.72 32.61
N PHE A 189 42.60 -41.51 33.65
CA PHE A 189 43.64 -42.47 34.08
C PHE A 189 43.08 -43.68 34.84
N SER A 190 41.92 -43.54 35.50
CA SER A 190 41.25 -44.66 36.20
C SER A 190 40.34 -45.50 35.32
N ARG A 191 39.95 -45.02 34.13
CA ARG A 191 39.30 -45.81 33.07
C ARG A 191 40.34 -46.30 32.06
N GLY A 192 41.21 -47.20 32.52
CA GLY A 192 42.14 -47.93 31.67
C GLY A 192 41.46 -48.47 30.40
N SER A 193 41.81 -47.89 29.27
CA SER A 193 41.55 -48.40 27.91
C SER A 193 42.39 -47.59 26.92
N GLY A 194 43.72 -47.75 27.04
CA GLY A 194 44.61 -47.43 25.93
C GLY A 194 44.35 -48.44 24.83
N ASP A 195 43.51 -48.08 23.87
CA ASP A 195 43.51 -48.61 22.49
C ASP A 195 42.49 -47.92 21.56
N SER A 196 41.62 -47.02 22.05
CA SER A 196 40.54 -46.44 21.22
C SER A 196 40.86 -45.10 20.53
N ILE A 197 42.10 -44.60 20.62
CA ILE A 197 42.46 -43.27 20.05
C ILE A 197 43.04 -43.40 18.62
N LEU A 198 43.55 -44.57 18.24
CA LEU A 198 44.03 -44.81 16.86
C LEU A 198 42.89 -45.10 15.87
N THR A 199 41.76 -45.62 16.33
CA THR A 199 40.58 -45.91 15.49
C THR A 199 39.65 -44.71 15.29
N ALA A 200 39.63 -43.74 16.22
CA ALA A 200 38.88 -42.49 16.06
C ALA A 200 39.60 -41.45 15.17
N LEU A 201 40.94 -41.53 15.05
CA LEU A 201 41.73 -40.68 14.15
C LEU A 201 41.85 -41.21 12.71
N GLN A 202 41.34 -42.42 12.42
CA GLN A 202 41.25 -42.95 11.06
C GLN A 202 39.93 -42.60 10.33
N GLN A 203 38.91 -42.10 11.02
CA GLN A 203 37.66 -41.62 10.38
C GLN A 203 37.65 -40.11 10.04
N LEU A 204 38.69 -39.36 10.39
CA LEU A 204 38.86 -37.95 10.01
C LEU A 204 39.75 -37.76 8.77
N ARG A 205 40.10 -38.83 8.05
CA ARG A 205 40.96 -38.78 6.84
C ARG A 205 40.29 -39.20 5.54
N THR A 206 38.97 -39.40 5.51
CA THR A 206 38.19 -39.73 4.29
C THR A 206 37.08 -38.71 4.01
N ILE A 207 37.35 -37.43 4.25
CA ILE A 207 36.51 -36.32 3.78
C ILE A 207 37.48 -35.29 3.18
N PRO A 208 38.02 -35.55 1.98
CA PRO A 208 37.75 -34.63 0.88
C PRO A 208 37.81 -35.31 -0.51
N ASP A 209 36.88 -36.20 -0.84
CA ASP A 209 36.72 -36.69 -2.24
C ASP A 209 35.33 -36.38 -2.83
N ARG A 210 34.47 -35.67 -2.08
CA ARG A 210 33.15 -35.21 -2.56
C ARG A 210 33.05 -33.72 -2.87
N LEU A 211 34.14 -32.96 -2.71
CA LEU A 211 34.18 -31.54 -3.07
C LEU A 211 35.06 -31.25 -4.29
N THR A 212 35.89 -32.21 -4.71
CA THR A 212 36.74 -32.12 -5.91
C THR A 212 36.02 -32.50 -7.20
N SER A 213 34.95 -33.30 -7.15
CA SER A 213 34.15 -33.65 -8.35
C SER A 213 33.07 -32.63 -8.72
N ILE A 214 32.71 -31.73 -7.81
CA ILE A 214 31.72 -30.66 -8.06
C ILE A 214 32.41 -29.37 -8.54
N TYR A 215 33.69 -29.19 -8.22
CA TYR A 215 34.47 -28.03 -8.66
C TYR A 215 35.20 -28.24 -10.01
N ALA A 216 35.33 -29.50 -10.47
CA ALA A 216 35.91 -29.84 -11.77
C ALA A 216 34.93 -29.72 -12.96
N SER A 217 33.63 -29.48 -12.70
CA SER A 217 32.62 -29.29 -13.76
C SER A 217 32.33 -27.82 -14.09
N PHE A 218 33.06 -26.87 -13.49
CA PHE A 218 32.77 -25.43 -13.65
C PHE A 218 33.93 -24.58 -14.20
N THR A 219 35.08 -25.17 -14.51
CA THR A 219 36.16 -24.47 -15.21
C THR A 219 36.87 -25.39 -16.19
N SER A 220 36.35 -25.46 -17.41
CA SER A 220 37.11 -25.81 -18.61
C SER A 220 36.43 -25.07 -19.77
N ASP A 221 36.84 -23.82 -19.96
CA ASP A 221 36.82 -23.21 -21.28
C ASP A 221 37.69 -24.09 -22.19
N ASP A 222 37.18 -24.47 -23.35
CA ASP A 222 38.06 -24.54 -24.51
C ASP A 222 37.36 -24.08 -25.79
N SER A 223 38.09 -23.20 -26.47
CA SER A 223 37.69 -22.51 -27.67
C SER A 223 37.84 -23.39 -28.91
N ALA A 224 37.01 -23.05 -29.90
CA ALA A 224 37.28 -23.09 -31.34
C ALA A 224 37.29 -24.45 -32.07
N ALA A 225 36.39 -24.54 -33.07
CA ALA A 225 36.69 -24.73 -34.50
C ALA A 225 35.72 -25.68 -35.23
N VAL A 226 35.28 -25.20 -36.39
CA VAL A 226 34.40 -25.76 -37.43
C VAL A 226 35.04 -26.98 -38.13
N PRO A 227 34.26 -28.00 -38.57
CA PRO A 227 33.93 -28.21 -40.01
C PRO A 227 32.45 -28.63 -40.23
N SER A 228 31.66 -27.99 -41.10
CA SER A 228 31.38 -28.28 -42.53
C SER A 228 30.89 -29.70 -42.90
N THR A 229 29.60 -29.76 -43.29
CA THR A 229 28.95 -30.54 -44.39
C THR A 229 29.14 -32.06 -44.50
N ASP A 230 28.05 -32.85 -44.41
CA ASP A 230 27.37 -33.49 -45.56
C ASP A 230 26.24 -34.48 -45.12
N GLU A 231 25.19 -34.52 -45.95
CA GLU A 231 24.21 -35.58 -46.30
C GLU A 231 23.62 -36.62 -45.30
N GLU A 232 22.29 -36.55 -45.21
CA GLU A 232 21.28 -37.55 -45.64
C GLU A 232 21.31 -39.04 -45.20
N SER A 233 20.09 -39.50 -44.88
CA SER A 233 19.54 -40.87 -44.97
C SER A 233 19.65 -41.85 -43.78
N ALA A 234 18.50 -41.94 -43.10
CA ALA A 234 17.62 -43.12 -43.04
C ALA A 234 18.10 -44.45 -42.41
N THR A 235 17.12 -44.98 -41.64
CA THR A 235 16.81 -46.40 -41.34
C THR A 235 17.63 -47.17 -40.30
N GLY A 236 16.91 -47.61 -39.25
CA GLY A 236 16.86 -49.06 -38.96
C GLY A 236 16.92 -49.49 -37.49
N SER A 237 15.77 -50.01 -37.02
CA SER A 237 15.60 -51.13 -36.05
C SER A 237 15.92 -50.89 -34.56
N GLN A 238 14.91 -50.91 -33.68
CA GLN A 238 14.29 -52.08 -33.00
C GLN A 238 15.28 -52.81 -32.07
N VAL A 239 15.06 -52.97 -30.76
CA VAL A 239 14.14 -53.90 -30.06
C VAL A 239 14.14 -53.50 -28.56
N SER A 240 13.03 -53.11 -27.92
CA SER A 240 12.01 -53.90 -27.17
C SER A 240 12.48 -54.77 -25.98
N THR A 241 12.09 -54.38 -24.76
CA THR A 241 11.44 -55.17 -23.66
C THR A 241 11.51 -54.34 -22.36
N GLY A 242 10.52 -54.22 -21.48
CA GLY A 242 9.22 -54.84 -21.35
C GLY A 242 8.36 -54.07 -20.33
N ALA A 243 7.06 -54.35 -20.35
CA ALA A 243 5.96 -53.66 -19.69
C ALA A 243 5.74 -54.01 -18.21
N GLN A 244 5.02 -53.13 -17.49
CA GLN A 244 3.91 -53.41 -16.54
C GLN A 244 3.33 -52.04 -16.07
N ILE A 245 2.20 -51.57 -16.61
CA ILE A 245 0.76 -51.82 -16.28
C ILE A 245 0.35 -51.34 -14.88
N ASN A 246 -0.50 -50.31 -14.83
CA ASN A 246 -1.85 -50.26 -14.23
C ASN A 246 -2.52 -48.92 -14.66
N THR A 247 -3.51 -48.89 -15.59
CA THR A 247 -4.99 -49.04 -15.39
C THR A 247 -5.53 -47.99 -14.40
N ALA A 248 -6.47 -47.07 -14.67
CA ALA A 248 -7.77 -47.07 -15.37
C ALA A 248 -8.21 -45.57 -15.48
N ALA A 249 -9.20 -45.07 -16.21
CA ALA A 249 -10.06 -45.45 -17.33
C ALA A 249 -10.78 -44.14 -17.76
N VAL A 250 -10.94 -43.95 -19.07
CA VAL A 250 -11.83 -42.97 -19.73
C VAL A 250 -13.08 -43.78 -20.16
N GLU A 251 -14.32 -43.30 -20.11
CA GLU A 251 -15.07 -42.45 -21.05
C GLU A 251 -16.55 -42.53 -20.56
N GLU A 252 -17.46 -41.57 -20.71
CA GLU A 252 -18.22 -41.35 -21.96
C GLU A 252 -19.20 -40.17 -21.74
N ALA A 253 -19.34 -39.31 -22.75
CA ALA A 253 -20.47 -38.39 -22.92
C ALA A 253 -21.64 -39.13 -23.62
N PRO A 254 -22.90 -38.63 -23.64
CA PRO A 254 -23.27 -37.66 -24.66
C PRO A 254 -24.40 -36.64 -24.30
N THR A 255 -24.42 -35.55 -25.07
CA THR A 255 -25.44 -34.49 -25.29
C THR A 255 -26.70 -35.02 -26.05
N PRO A 256 -27.77 -34.25 -26.46
CA PRO A 256 -28.07 -32.79 -26.35
C PRO A 256 -29.60 -32.37 -26.22
N VAL A 257 -29.87 -31.05 -26.31
CA VAL A 257 -30.99 -30.32 -27.02
C VAL A 257 -32.21 -29.71 -26.24
N GLN A 258 -32.36 -28.37 -26.38
CA GLN A 258 -33.57 -27.46 -26.42
C GLN A 258 -34.46 -27.25 -25.16
N ALA A 259 -35.19 -26.15 -24.94
CA ALA A 259 -35.32 -24.78 -25.47
C ALA A 259 -36.31 -23.97 -24.57
N SER A 260 -36.09 -22.65 -24.48
CA SER A 260 -37.05 -21.51 -24.39
C SER A 260 -38.44 -21.65 -23.74
N ALA A 261 -38.77 -20.75 -22.79
CA ALA A 261 -39.96 -19.86 -22.82
C ALA A 261 -40.14 -19.02 -21.52
N ALA A 262 -40.49 -17.74 -21.68
CA ALA A 262 -40.99 -16.79 -20.66
C ALA A 262 -42.51 -16.95 -20.42
N PRO A 263 -43.22 -15.98 -19.81
CA PRO A 263 -43.36 -15.58 -18.39
C PRO A 263 -44.75 -16.02 -17.82
N PRO A 264 -45.18 -15.56 -16.62
CA PRO A 264 -46.63 -15.44 -16.38
C PRO A 264 -47.12 -14.14 -15.73
N THR A 265 -48.35 -13.77 -16.11
CA THR A 265 -49.31 -12.77 -15.58
C THR A 265 -50.71 -13.29 -16.01
N PRO A 266 -51.90 -12.90 -15.50
CA PRO A 266 -52.38 -12.23 -14.26
C PRO A 266 -53.48 -13.07 -13.52
N GLU A 267 -54.07 -12.53 -12.42
CA GLU A 267 -55.47 -12.68 -11.89
C GLU A 267 -55.48 -12.39 -10.36
N THR A 268 -56.42 -11.75 -9.64
CA THR A 268 -57.79 -11.20 -9.87
C THR A 268 -58.13 -10.22 -8.71
N LEU A 269 -59.13 -9.34 -8.92
CA LEU A 269 -59.82 -8.47 -7.92
C LEU A 269 -60.67 -9.27 -6.89
N PRO A 270 -61.04 -8.66 -5.73
CA PRO A 270 -62.44 -8.20 -5.59
C PRO A 270 -62.70 -6.92 -4.75
N THR A 271 -63.68 -6.13 -5.24
CA THR A 271 -64.85 -5.55 -4.54
C THR A 271 -64.73 -4.39 -3.50
N ALA A 272 -65.41 -3.28 -3.84
CA ALA A 272 -65.76 -2.07 -3.05
C ALA A 272 -66.82 -2.34 -1.94
N ALA A 273 -67.19 -1.50 -0.95
CA ALA A 273 -67.30 -0.05 -0.69
C ALA A 273 -67.55 0.16 0.86
N PRO A 274 -67.96 1.31 1.47
CA PRO A 274 -68.17 2.68 0.96
C PRO A 274 -67.57 3.85 1.81
N THR A 275 -67.46 4.99 1.14
CA THR A 275 -67.75 6.40 1.54
C THR A 275 -67.56 6.86 2.99
N GLN A 276 -66.62 7.80 3.18
CA GLN A 276 -66.88 9.04 3.94
C GLN A 276 -66.29 10.25 3.20
N SER A 277 -67.15 11.24 3.00
CA SER A 277 -66.90 12.50 2.30
C SER A 277 -66.27 13.54 3.23
N VAL A 278 -65.24 14.26 2.77
CA VAL A 278 -64.76 15.53 3.37
C VAL A 278 -64.33 16.46 2.21
N PRO A 279 -64.57 17.79 2.29
CA PRO A 279 -64.89 18.61 1.12
C PRO A 279 -63.68 19.23 0.41
N THR A 280 -63.93 19.52 -0.87
CA THR A 280 -63.20 20.36 -1.83
C THR A 280 -62.59 21.64 -1.25
N PRO A 281 -61.30 21.90 -1.54
CA PRO A 281 -60.81 23.24 -1.86
C PRO A 281 -60.70 23.42 -3.40
N ALA A 282 -60.84 24.67 -3.81
CA ALA A 282 -60.93 25.19 -5.18
C ALA A 282 -59.78 24.76 -6.11
N PRO A 283 -59.98 24.77 -7.45
CA PRO A 283 -58.93 24.44 -8.40
C PRO A 283 -57.91 25.58 -8.45
N THR A 284 -56.68 25.30 -8.03
CA THR A 284 -55.53 26.09 -8.48
C THR A 284 -55.28 25.73 -9.94
N GLU A 285 -55.38 26.76 -10.77
CA GLU A 285 -55.09 26.80 -12.19
C GLU A 285 -53.80 26.03 -12.53
N SER A 286 -53.93 24.92 -13.26
CA SER A 286 -52.80 24.31 -13.97
C SER A 286 -52.58 25.10 -15.27
N PRO A 287 -51.35 25.54 -15.59
CA PRO A 287 -51.08 26.20 -16.85
C PRO A 287 -51.23 25.22 -18.02
N SER A 288 -51.78 25.72 -19.13
CA SER A 288 -51.96 24.99 -20.40
C SER A 288 -50.65 24.35 -20.90
N PRO A 289 -50.69 23.17 -21.56
CA PRO A 289 -49.50 22.40 -21.95
C PRO A 289 -48.53 23.16 -22.86
N ASP A 290 -49.00 24.13 -23.64
CA ASP A 290 -48.17 24.93 -24.55
C ASP A 290 -47.29 25.97 -23.82
N VAL A 291 -47.75 26.51 -22.68
CA VAL A 291 -46.97 27.46 -21.88
C VAL A 291 -45.91 26.71 -21.08
N ALA A 292 -46.25 25.55 -20.52
CA ALA A 292 -45.29 24.66 -19.86
C ALA A 292 -44.19 24.20 -20.84
N ALA A 293 -44.55 23.81 -22.08
CA ALA A 293 -43.58 23.42 -23.09
C ALA A 293 -42.65 24.58 -23.52
N THR A 294 -43.17 25.81 -23.57
CA THR A 294 -42.38 27.01 -23.92
C THR A 294 -41.43 27.41 -22.79
N ILE A 295 -41.87 27.33 -21.53
CA ILE A 295 -41.02 27.59 -20.35
C ILE A 295 -39.91 26.53 -20.22
N ILE A 296 -40.23 25.25 -20.44
CA ILE A 296 -39.25 24.15 -20.42
C ILE A 296 -38.24 24.29 -21.57
N ALA A 297 -38.67 24.76 -22.76
CA ALA A 297 -37.77 25.02 -23.88
C ALA A 297 -36.83 26.21 -23.61
N ALA A 298 -37.31 27.30 -22.99
CA ALA A 298 -36.49 28.46 -22.64
C ALA A 298 -35.47 28.13 -21.52
N ALA A 299 -35.85 27.33 -20.53
CA ALA A 299 -34.95 26.87 -19.46
C ALA A 299 -33.81 25.99 -20.01
N ARG A 300 -34.08 25.13 -21.01
CA ARG A 300 -33.05 24.32 -21.70
C ARG A 300 -32.03 25.14 -22.49
N VAL A 301 -32.37 26.38 -22.87
CA VAL A 301 -31.46 27.28 -23.60
C VAL A 301 -30.50 27.99 -22.64
N GLN A 302 -30.78 27.99 -21.33
CA GLN A 302 -29.99 28.68 -20.31
C GLN A 302 -29.21 27.75 -19.37
N SER A 303 -29.50 26.44 -19.37
CA SER A 303 -28.70 25.45 -18.63
C SER A 303 -27.41 25.10 -19.38
N PHE A 304 -26.27 25.14 -18.69
CA PHE A 304 -24.99 24.62 -19.19
C PHE A 304 -24.83 23.16 -18.77
N ASP A 305 -24.42 22.28 -19.70
CA ASP A 305 -24.15 20.87 -19.38
C ASP A 305 -22.77 20.73 -18.72
N LEU A 306 -22.73 21.09 -17.44
CA LEU A 306 -21.52 20.97 -16.62
C LEU A 306 -21.04 19.52 -16.49
N THR A 307 -21.97 18.56 -16.48
CA THR A 307 -21.61 17.15 -16.31
C THR A 307 -20.77 16.64 -17.47
N THR A 308 -21.17 16.93 -18.71
CA THR A 308 -20.40 16.56 -19.90
C THR A 308 -19.04 17.26 -19.92
N PHE A 309 -18.99 18.55 -19.59
CA PHE A 309 -17.74 19.30 -19.50
C PHE A 309 -16.76 18.68 -18.48
N LEU A 310 -17.24 18.31 -17.28
CA LEU A 310 -16.39 17.69 -16.25
C LEU A 310 -15.88 16.30 -16.67
N TYR A 311 -16.69 15.51 -17.39
CA TYR A 311 -16.20 14.25 -17.97
C TYR A 311 -15.10 14.47 -19.02
N GLU A 312 -15.21 15.51 -19.85
CA GLU A 312 -14.18 15.86 -20.84
C GLU A 312 -12.87 16.32 -20.19
N GLN A 313 -12.91 16.85 -18.97
CA GLN A 313 -11.74 17.21 -18.17
C GLN A 313 -11.18 16.05 -17.32
N ASP A 314 -11.61 14.81 -17.58
CA ASP A 314 -11.27 13.62 -16.79
C ASP A 314 -11.68 13.71 -15.30
N ARG A 315 -12.71 14.50 -14.99
CA ARG A 315 -13.26 14.73 -13.64
C ARG A 315 -14.60 14.06 -13.41
N ALA A 316 -14.61 12.74 -13.58
CA ALA A 316 -15.78 11.90 -13.31
C ALA A 316 -16.26 11.96 -11.84
N ASP A 317 -15.33 12.20 -10.90
CA ASP A 317 -15.59 12.38 -9.48
C ASP A 317 -16.46 13.62 -9.19
N LEU A 318 -16.19 14.74 -9.88
CA LEU A 318 -16.98 15.97 -9.75
C LEU A 318 -18.30 15.88 -10.52
N ALA A 319 -18.31 15.25 -11.69
CA ALA A 319 -19.51 15.06 -12.49
C ALA A 319 -20.59 14.25 -11.74
N ALA A 320 -20.17 13.32 -10.88
CA ALA A 320 -21.07 12.50 -10.06
C ALA A 320 -21.84 13.31 -9.00
N LEU A 321 -21.39 14.51 -8.63
CA LEU A 321 -22.05 15.37 -7.65
C LEU A 321 -23.39 15.94 -8.18
N GLY A 322 -23.61 15.91 -9.50
CA GLY A 322 -24.87 16.34 -10.11
C GLY A 322 -25.15 17.85 -9.97
N ILE A 323 -24.11 18.67 -9.84
CA ILE A 323 -24.21 20.12 -9.70
C ILE A 323 -24.82 20.72 -10.97
N GLN A 324 -25.84 21.57 -10.80
CA GLN A 324 -26.48 22.25 -11.92
C GLN A 324 -25.77 23.57 -12.20
N ALA A 325 -25.60 23.88 -13.48
CA ALA A 325 -25.03 25.15 -13.94
C ALA A 325 -26.03 25.86 -14.85
N THR A 326 -26.36 27.12 -14.55
CA THR A 326 -27.28 27.93 -15.34
C THR A 326 -26.67 29.29 -15.63
N TRP A 327 -26.90 29.83 -16.83
CA TRP A 327 -26.49 31.18 -17.18
C TRP A 327 -27.43 32.19 -16.55
N ALA A 328 -26.89 33.20 -15.88
CA ALA A 328 -27.69 34.20 -15.20
C ALA A 328 -28.53 35.02 -16.22
N PRO A 329 -29.87 35.10 -16.06
CA PRO A 329 -30.73 35.79 -17.02
C PRO A 329 -30.64 37.33 -16.95
N ASP A 330 -30.29 37.87 -15.78
CA ASP A 330 -30.34 39.32 -15.48
C ASP A 330 -28.95 39.95 -15.29
N ALA A 331 -27.89 39.23 -15.63
CA ALA A 331 -26.51 39.59 -15.34
C ALA A 331 -25.67 39.83 -16.62
N PRO A 332 -24.44 40.36 -16.52
CA PRO A 332 -23.60 40.57 -17.70
C PRO A 332 -23.38 39.24 -18.45
N PRO A 333 -23.22 39.28 -19.79
CA PRO A 333 -23.03 38.07 -20.59
C PRO A 333 -21.81 37.30 -20.08
N GLY A 334 -22.02 36.03 -19.74
CA GLY A 334 -20.97 35.15 -19.24
C GLY A 334 -20.96 34.92 -17.72
N GLU A 335 -21.99 35.32 -16.99
CA GLU A 335 -22.14 34.92 -15.59
C GLU A 335 -22.81 33.54 -15.45
N LEU A 336 -22.10 32.61 -14.80
CA LEU A 336 -22.54 31.23 -14.57
C LEU A 336 -22.92 31.03 -13.09
N ILE A 337 -24.14 30.57 -12.83
CA ILE A 337 -24.64 30.25 -11.49
C ILE A 337 -24.50 28.75 -11.26
N LEU A 338 -23.81 28.37 -10.19
CA LEU A 338 -23.65 26.98 -9.77
C LEU A 338 -24.57 26.67 -8.59
N GLN A 339 -25.37 25.60 -8.72
CA GLN A 339 -26.37 25.19 -7.74
C GLN A 339 -26.15 23.74 -7.33
N GLY A 340 -26.06 23.49 -6.02
CA GLY A 340 -25.92 22.14 -5.49
C GLY A 340 -25.24 22.08 -4.14
N THR A 341 -24.86 20.87 -3.74
CA THR A 341 -24.21 20.59 -2.46
C THR A 341 -22.86 19.93 -2.68
N VAL A 342 -21.84 20.37 -1.95
CA VAL A 342 -20.48 19.84 -2.04
C VAL A 342 -19.99 19.40 -0.66
N ALA A 343 -19.31 18.25 -0.60
CA ALA A 343 -18.89 17.67 0.69
C ALA A 343 -17.67 18.34 1.35
N MET A 344 -16.92 19.17 0.61
CA MET A 344 -15.64 19.73 1.06
C MET A 344 -15.37 21.08 0.37
N THR A 345 -14.82 22.06 1.09
CA THR A 345 -14.44 23.36 0.52
C THR A 345 -13.37 23.25 -0.57
N SER A 346 -12.44 22.29 -0.48
CA SER A 346 -11.47 22.08 -1.55
C SER A 346 -12.13 21.69 -2.87
N VAL A 347 -13.18 20.86 -2.81
CA VAL A 347 -13.92 20.41 -4.00
C VAL A 347 -14.70 21.58 -4.60
N GLN A 348 -15.29 22.43 -3.76
CA GLN A 348 -15.94 23.67 -4.19
C GLN A 348 -14.95 24.57 -4.92
N THR A 349 -13.76 24.80 -4.34
CA THR A 349 -12.72 25.66 -4.93
C THR A 349 -12.27 25.14 -6.29
N GLU A 350 -12.05 23.83 -6.40
CA GLU A 350 -11.66 23.15 -7.63
C GLU A 350 -12.74 23.23 -8.71
N LEU A 351 -14.01 23.05 -8.32
CA LEU A 351 -15.14 23.23 -9.23
C LEU A 351 -15.21 24.66 -9.77
N LEU A 352 -15.00 25.67 -8.91
CA LEU A 352 -14.99 27.07 -9.31
C LEU A 352 -13.84 27.39 -10.28
N GLU A 353 -12.66 26.81 -10.04
CA GLU A 353 -11.51 26.95 -10.94
C GLU A 353 -11.80 26.34 -12.33
N LEU A 354 -12.37 25.13 -12.37
CA LEU A 354 -12.74 24.48 -13.63
C LEU A 354 -13.86 25.22 -14.35
N ALA A 355 -14.85 25.71 -13.62
CA ALA A 355 -15.94 26.50 -14.18
C ALA A 355 -15.43 27.84 -14.75
N ALA A 356 -14.39 28.44 -14.16
CA ALA A 356 -13.78 29.67 -14.66
C ALA A 356 -13.01 29.47 -15.96
N ALA A 357 -12.58 28.24 -16.24
CA ALA A 357 -11.88 27.89 -17.47
C ALA A 357 -12.84 27.66 -18.67
N ILE A 358 -14.16 27.63 -18.45
CA ILE A 358 -15.15 27.45 -19.52
C ILE A 358 -15.13 28.67 -20.46
N GLU A 359 -15.08 28.41 -21.77
CA GLU A 359 -15.13 29.48 -22.77
C GLU A 359 -16.44 30.28 -22.67
N GLY A 360 -16.32 31.60 -22.46
CA GLY A 360 -17.46 32.51 -22.34
C GLY A 360 -17.88 32.82 -20.91
N VAL A 361 -17.28 32.17 -19.89
CA VAL A 361 -17.48 32.56 -18.49
C VAL A 361 -16.62 33.78 -18.14
N THR A 362 -17.24 34.79 -17.51
CA THR A 362 -16.58 36.01 -17.03
C THR A 362 -16.73 36.21 -15.52
N SER A 363 -17.82 35.69 -14.95
CA SER A 363 -18.16 35.71 -13.52
C SER A 363 -18.79 34.37 -13.14
N ILE A 364 -18.60 33.94 -11.90
CA ILE A 364 -19.26 32.75 -11.37
C ILE A 364 -19.95 33.13 -10.06
N ASP A 365 -21.25 32.88 -10.00
CA ASP A 365 -22.04 32.96 -8.78
C ASP A 365 -22.10 31.58 -8.12
N SER A 366 -21.68 31.53 -6.86
CA SER A 366 -21.66 30.32 -6.02
C SER A 366 -22.49 30.48 -4.75
N SER A 367 -23.33 31.51 -4.68
CA SER A 367 -24.20 31.77 -3.53
C SER A 367 -25.21 30.64 -3.26
N GLU A 368 -25.57 29.87 -4.30
CA GLU A 368 -26.46 28.71 -4.22
C GLU A 368 -25.70 27.36 -4.17
N LEU A 369 -24.38 27.40 -3.96
CA LEU A 369 -23.53 26.23 -3.80
C LEU A 369 -23.18 26.04 -2.33
N GLU A 370 -23.88 25.12 -1.67
CA GLU A 370 -23.72 24.86 -0.24
C GLU A 370 -22.62 23.82 0.02
N VAL A 371 -21.84 24.03 1.08
CA VAL A 371 -20.84 23.06 1.56
C VAL A 371 -21.43 22.30 2.75
N ASP A 372 -21.74 21.03 2.55
CA ASP A 372 -22.28 20.13 3.58
C ASP A 372 -21.21 19.11 3.97
N LEU A 373 -20.54 19.35 5.09
CA LEU A 373 -19.39 18.52 5.47
C LEU A 373 -19.86 17.13 5.90
N PRO A 374 -19.07 16.06 5.68
CA PRO A 374 -19.41 14.74 6.17
C PRO A 374 -19.28 14.68 7.71
N GLU A 375 -20.17 13.96 8.40
CA GLU A 375 -20.07 13.75 9.85
C GLU A 375 -18.76 13.04 10.26
N THR A 376 -18.24 12.18 9.38
CA THR A 376 -17.01 11.43 9.60
C THR A 376 -16.12 11.44 8.37
N TYR A 377 -14.81 11.63 8.56
CA TYR A 377 -13.81 11.60 7.51
C TYR A 377 -12.79 10.50 7.75
N THR A 378 -12.49 9.70 6.71
CA THR A 378 -11.45 8.68 6.79
C THR A 378 -10.13 9.22 6.25
N VAL A 379 -9.10 9.20 7.08
CA VAL A 379 -7.78 9.76 6.78
C VAL A 379 -7.12 9.00 5.63
N GLN A 380 -6.66 9.74 4.62
CA GLN A 380 -5.94 9.18 3.48
C GLN A 380 -4.41 9.17 3.70
N ALA A 381 -3.69 8.48 2.81
CA ALA A 381 -2.23 8.37 2.90
C ALA A 381 -1.54 9.74 2.78
N GLY A 382 -0.67 10.05 3.74
CA GLY A 382 0.11 11.30 3.76
C GLY A 382 -0.65 12.54 4.27
N GLU A 383 -1.91 12.41 4.67
CA GLU A 383 -2.67 13.52 5.24
C GLU A 383 -2.36 13.75 6.72
N ASN A 384 -2.48 15.00 7.17
CA ASN A 384 -2.42 15.38 8.58
C ASN A 384 -3.66 16.22 8.92
N LEU A 385 -3.92 16.49 10.21
CA LEU A 385 -5.12 17.25 10.63
C LEU A 385 -5.23 18.63 9.97
N ARG A 386 -4.11 19.30 9.67
CA ARG A 386 -4.10 20.60 8.98
C ARG A 386 -4.48 20.48 7.52
N HIS A 387 -3.99 19.46 6.82
CA HIS A 387 -4.39 19.16 5.45
C HIS A 387 -5.88 18.80 5.38
N ILE A 388 -6.36 18.01 6.34
CA ILE A 388 -7.78 17.64 6.42
C ILE A 388 -8.64 18.88 6.71
N ALA A 389 -8.22 19.73 7.64
CA ALA A 389 -8.91 21.00 7.93
C ALA A 389 -8.95 21.93 6.71
N LEU A 390 -7.86 22.03 5.97
CA LEU A 390 -7.82 22.79 4.71
C LEU A 390 -8.78 22.23 3.68
N ARG A 391 -8.84 20.90 3.51
CA ARG A 391 -9.72 20.28 2.52
C ARG A 391 -11.18 20.46 2.88
N LEU A 392 -11.53 20.22 4.15
CA LEU A 392 -12.90 20.29 4.63
C LEU A 392 -13.37 21.72 4.77
N TYR A 393 -12.67 22.56 5.54
CA TYR A 393 -13.10 23.91 5.89
C TYR A 393 -12.51 25.02 5.00
N GLY A 394 -11.47 24.73 4.22
CA GLY A 394 -10.71 25.77 3.51
C GLY A 394 -9.68 26.51 4.38
N ASP A 395 -9.59 26.16 5.67
CA ASP A 395 -8.68 26.81 6.63
C ASP A 395 -7.86 25.76 7.40
N GLN A 396 -6.53 25.85 7.26
CA GLN A 396 -5.59 24.96 7.96
C GLN A 396 -5.62 25.17 9.47
N ASP A 397 -5.91 26.37 9.98
CA ASP A 397 -5.82 26.71 11.39
C ASP A 397 -6.96 26.08 12.22
N ARG A 398 -8.02 25.63 11.55
CA ARG A 398 -9.16 24.89 12.13
C ARG A 398 -8.87 23.43 12.45
N TRP A 399 -7.64 22.96 12.26
CA TRP A 399 -7.21 21.62 12.68
C TRP A 399 -7.45 21.33 14.17
N THR A 400 -7.46 22.38 14.99
CA THR A 400 -7.70 22.28 16.44
C THR A 400 -9.11 21.77 16.76
N GLU A 401 -10.11 22.18 15.98
CA GLU A 401 -11.50 21.75 16.17
C GLU A 401 -11.66 20.24 15.90
N ILE A 402 -11.05 19.77 14.81
CA ILE A 402 -11.00 18.34 14.47
C ILE A 402 -10.26 17.57 15.57
N TYR A 403 -9.13 18.10 16.06
CA TYR A 403 -8.37 17.46 17.13
C TYR A 403 -9.17 17.36 18.43
N GLU A 404 -9.85 18.42 18.84
CA GLU A 404 -10.64 18.44 20.07
C GLU A 404 -11.81 17.45 20.01
N ALA A 405 -12.51 17.37 18.88
CA ALA A 405 -13.59 16.40 18.66
C ALA A 405 -13.09 14.94 18.69
N ASN A 406 -11.81 14.70 18.34
CA ASN A 406 -11.23 13.36 18.22
C ASN A 406 -10.13 13.08 19.23
N ARG A 407 -10.04 13.87 20.31
CA ARG A 407 -8.92 13.79 21.26
C ARG A 407 -8.80 12.40 21.90
N ASP A 408 -9.92 11.74 22.13
CA ASP A 408 -9.97 10.37 22.66
C ASP A 408 -9.40 9.32 21.69
N LEU A 409 -9.45 9.59 20.37
CA LEU A 409 -8.95 8.71 19.31
C LEU A 409 -7.48 9.01 18.95
N VAL A 410 -7.15 10.30 18.83
CA VAL A 410 -5.82 10.77 18.39
C VAL A 410 -4.80 10.77 19.54
N GLY A 411 -5.27 10.93 20.78
CA GLY A 411 -4.43 11.00 21.99
C GLY A 411 -3.86 12.40 22.22
N ASP A 412 -2.77 12.50 23.00
CA ASP A 412 -2.16 13.79 23.36
C ASP A 412 -1.32 14.43 22.23
N ASP A 413 -1.03 13.69 21.16
CA ASP A 413 -0.28 14.19 20.00
C ASP A 413 -1.20 14.35 18.79
N PRO A 414 -1.52 15.59 18.37
CA PRO A 414 -2.37 15.85 17.21
C PRO A 414 -1.85 15.31 15.88
N ASN A 415 -0.55 14.99 15.79
CA ASN A 415 0.03 14.42 14.58
C ASN A 415 -0.09 12.89 14.52
N ASN A 416 -0.64 12.25 15.56
CA ASN A 416 -0.83 10.81 15.64
C ASN A 416 -2.10 10.37 14.90
N VAL A 417 -2.16 10.68 13.61
CA VAL A 417 -3.24 10.31 12.71
C VAL A 417 -2.69 9.34 11.68
N TRP A 418 -3.37 8.21 11.46
CA TRP A 418 -2.93 7.19 10.50
C TRP A 418 -4.01 6.91 9.45
N VAL A 419 -3.56 6.34 8.33
CA VAL A 419 -4.44 6.01 7.20
C VAL A 419 -5.54 5.04 7.63
N GLY A 420 -6.78 5.34 7.26
CA GLY A 420 -7.95 4.55 7.64
C GLY A 420 -8.53 4.89 9.00
N LEU A 421 -7.96 5.85 9.74
CA LEU A 421 -8.59 6.40 10.95
C LEU A 421 -9.83 7.21 10.55
N SER A 422 -10.98 6.89 11.14
CA SER A 422 -12.22 7.65 10.97
C SER A 422 -12.29 8.74 12.04
N LEU A 423 -12.27 10.01 11.61
CA LEU A 423 -12.37 11.20 12.44
C LEU A 423 -13.79 11.74 12.41
N THR A 424 -14.33 12.13 13.56
CA THR A 424 -15.57 12.90 13.67
C THR A 424 -15.29 14.35 13.28
N ILE A 425 -16.06 14.89 12.34
CA ILE A 425 -15.88 16.25 11.84
C ILE A 425 -16.95 17.14 12.48
N PRO A 426 -16.56 18.18 13.25
CA PRO A 426 -17.52 19.12 13.80
C PRO A 426 -18.16 19.92 12.67
N GLN A 427 -19.50 19.88 12.61
CA GLN A 427 -20.28 20.76 11.76
C GLN A 427 -20.30 22.14 12.39
N GLU A 428 -20.13 23.17 11.57
CA GLU A 428 -20.36 24.54 12.03
C GLU A 428 -21.86 24.69 12.31
N GLU A 429 -22.27 24.60 13.57
CA GLU A 429 -23.56 25.14 13.98
C GLU A 429 -23.48 26.65 13.75
N ILE A 430 -23.95 27.11 12.58
CA ILE A 430 -24.23 28.52 12.33
C ILE A 430 -25.11 28.97 13.50
N PRO A 431 -24.67 29.88 14.39
CA PRO A 431 -25.50 30.32 15.49
C PRO A 431 -26.77 30.96 14.91
N GLN A 432 -27.93 30.34 15.15
CA GLN A 432 -29.23 30.80 14.63
C GLN A 432 -29.71 32.13 15.26
N GLU A 433 -28.84 32.93 15.89
CA GLU A 433 -29.23 34.16 16.59
C GLU A 433 -29.52 35.35 15.67
N GLU A 434 -29.15 35.32 14.38
CA GLU A 434 -29.38 36.44 13.46
C GLU A 434 -30.69 36.36 12.64
N GLN A 435 -31.45 35.26 12.74
CA GLN A 435 -32.75 35.11 12.08
C GLN A 435 -33.95 35.59 12.91
N LEU A 436 -33.74 36.04 14.15
CA LEU A 436 -34.80 36.57 15.03
C LEU A 436 -34.80 38.11 15.19
N GLN A 437 -34.03 38.84 14.37
CA GLN A 437 -33.98 40.32 14.43
C GLN A 437 -34.25 41.05 13.09
N GLN A 438 -34.96 40.44 12.14
CA GLN A 438 -35.53 41.17 11.00
C GLN A 438 -37.06 41.20 11.03
#